data_AF-A0A4Q7QJR4-F1
#
_entry.id   AF-A0A4Q7QJR4-F1
#
_cell.length_a   1.000
_cell.length_b   1.000
_cell.length_c   1.000
_cell.angle_alpha   90.00
_cell.angle_beta   90.00
_cell.angle_gamma   90.00
#
_symmetry.space_group_name_H-M   'P 1'
#
loop_
_entity.id
_entity.type
_entity.pdbx_description
1 polymer ?
#
loop_
_entity_poly.entity_id
_entity_poly.type
_entity_poly.pdbx_seq_one_letter_code
_entity_poly.pdbx_strand_id
1 'polypeptide(L)'
;MLKPSSTSWLRTLRRSCPPILATLAITSALTVAPAVRASAHTKLTASTPANGARLSASPAHVSFSFDQSLQPVQAWDAVLVTGPDGFHHPAMSLRVTGDTVHANCDRLGKAGTYRISYRVVSGDGHPIVGHITVTLDRQDIGAPVAATMGLPAVGVPAWAWILELAIAAFLLHGYRRWRSEQGSAPVLVQSVTRD
;
A
#
# COMPACT_ATOMS: atom_id res chain seq x y z
N MET A 1 96.05 20.20 8.19
CA MET A 1 95.37 20.54 9.46
C MET A 1 94.05 21.22 9.09
N LEU A 2 92.96 20.45 9.01
CA LEU A 2 91.64 20.89 8.54
C LEU A 2 90.81 21.38 9.73
N LYS A 3 90.23 22.59 9.63
CA LYS A 3 89.27 23.11 10.63
C LYS A 3 87.88 23.18 9.97
N PRO A 4 86.91 22.35 10.38
CA PRO A 4 85.57 22.39 9.81
C PRO A 4 84.72 23.53 10.38
N SER A 5 83.76 23.95 9.55
CA SER A 5 82.88 25.10 9.65
C SER A 5 81.82 24.98 10.76
N SER A 6 81.56 26.09 11.44
CA SER A 6 80.50 26.18 12.44
C SER A 6 79.14 26.55 11.82
N THR A 7 78.26 25.55 11.76
CA THR A 7 76.96 25.58 12.45
C THR A 7 75.92 26.61 11.99
N SER A 8 75.11 26.29 10.97
CA SER A 8 73.93 27.08 10.53
C SER A 8 72.56 26.45 10.86
N TRP A 9 72.46 25.46 11.75
CA TRP A 9 71.24 24.66 11.91
C TRP A 9 70.15 25.25 12.83
N LEU A 10 70.44 26.32 13.60
CA LEU A 10 69.51 26.82 14.62
C LEU A 10 68.46 27.82 14.12
N ARG A 11 68.49 28.24 12.85
CA ARG A 11 67.56 29.27 12.33
C ARG A 11 66.25 28.74 11.72
N THR A 12 66.07 27.42 11.64
CA THR A 12 64.92 26.82 10.93
C THR A 12 63.72 26.51 11.82
N LEU A 13 63.85 26.57 13.15
CA LEU A 13 62.78 26.15 14.07
C LEU A 13 61.75 27.23 14.43
N ARG A 14 61.94 28.48 13.99
CA ARG A 14 61.11 29.62 14.44
C ARG A 14 60.04 30.08 13.44
N ARG A 15 59.76 29.32 12.37
CA ARG A 15 58.84 29.74 11.29
C ARG A 15 57.56 28.90 11.13
N SER A 16 57.32 27.89 11.97
CA SER A 16 56.21 26.95 11.77
C SER A 16 55.02 27.08 12.74
N CYS A 17 55.00 28.09 13.61
CA CYS A 17 53.86 28.33 14.53
C CYS A 17 52.57 28.92 13.90
N PRO A 18 52.59 29.80 12.87
CA PRO A 18 51.35 30.38 12.37
C PRO A 18 50.36 29.38 11.72
N PRO A 19 50.77 28.33 10.97
CA PRO A 19 49.80 27.43 10.37
C PRO A 19 49.08 26.55 11.40
N ILE A 20 49.72 26.21 12.53
CA ILE A 20 49.16 25.34 13.58
C ILE A 20 48.05 26.07 14.35
N LEU A 21 48.28 27.32 14.74
CA LEU A 21 47.27 28.12 15.42
C LEU A 21 46.07 28.43 14.51
N ALA A 22 46.32 28.67 13.21
CA ALA A 22 45.26 28.85 12.24
C ALA A 22 44.43 27.56 12.06
N THR A 23 45.06 26.38 11.98
CA THR A 23 44.31 25.11 11.90
C THR A 23 43.52 24.84 13.17
N LEU A 24 44.06 25.15 14.35
CA LEU A 24 43.37 24.98 15.63
C LEU A 24 42.18 25.94 15.77
N ALA A 25 42.31 27.18 15.31
CA ALA A 25 41.23 28.16 15.31
C ALA A 25 40.11 27.78 14.32
N ILE A 26 40.46 27.30 13.12
CA ILE A 26 39.48 26.84 12.12
C ILE A 26 38.74 25.60 12.64
N THR A 27 39.46 24.61 13.20
CA THR A 27 38.82 23.42 13.78
C THR A 27 37.94 23.77 14.99
N SER A 28 38.39 24.68 15.86
CA SER A 28 37.57 25.17 16.98
C SER A 28 36.35 25.97 16.52
N ALA A 29 36.43 26.70 15.40
CA ALA A 29 35.28 27.42 14.85
C ALA A 29 34.25 26.47 14.23
N LEU A 30 34.69 25.36 13.62
CA LEU A 30 33.80 24.33 13.07
C LEU A 30 33.06 23.54 14.15
N THR A 31 33.64 23.35 15.34
CA THR A 31 33.01 22.57 16.43
C THR A 31 31.98 23.35 17.25
N VAL A 32 31.98 24.69 17.17
CA VAL A 32 31.01 25.56 17.86
C VAL A 32 29.79 25.86 16.99
N ALA A 33 29.76 25.37 15.74
CA ALA A 33 28.55 25.43 14.93
C ALA A 33 27.40 24.73 15.67
N PRO A 34 26.23 25.39 15.83
CA PRO A 34 25.09 24.79 16.52
C PRO A 34 24.72 23.49 15.81
N ALA A 35 24.81 22.37 16.52
CA ALA A 35 24.36 21.09 16.01
C ALA A 35 22.89 21.23 15.61
N VAL A 36 22.62 21.13 14.31
CA VAL A 36 21.24 21.04 13.81
C VAL A 36 20.66 19.81 14.51
N ARG A 37 19.65 20.02 15.35
CA ARG A 37 18.96 18.93 16.04
C ARG A 37 18.47 17.96 14.96
N ALA A 38 19.12 16.82 14.82
CA ALA A 38 18.60 15.71 14.05
C ALA A 38 17.32 15.25 14.77
N SER A 39 16.16 15.71 14.31
CA SER A 39 14.89 15.18 14.80
C SER A 39 14.74 13.79 14.23
N ALA A 40 15.09 12.77 15.02
CA ALA A 40 15.10 11.37 14.61
C ALA A 40 13.70 10.73 14.52
N HIS A 41 12.65 11.47 14.89
CA HIS A 41 11.29 10.95 14.91
C HIS A 41 10.34 12.02 14.39
N THR A 42 9.84 11.82 13.17
CA THR A 42 8.71 12.58 12.64
C THR A 42 7.49 12.35 13.54
N LYS A 43 6.81 13.44 13.91
CA LYS A 43 5.67 13.43 14.82
C LYS A 43 4.43 13.97 14.14
N LEU A 44 3.28 13.42 14.52
CA LEU A 44 1.99 13.98 14.15
C LEU A 44 1.82 15.35 14.82
N THR A 45 1.60 16.39 14.03
CA THR A 45 1.38 17.77 14.50
C THR A 45 -0.09 18.14 14.50
N ALA A 46 -0.86 17.63 13.54
CA ALA A 46 -2.30 17.88 13.44
C ALA A 46 -3.03 16.73 12.74
N SER A 47 -4.34 16.61 13.00
CA SER A 47 -5.22 15.71 12.27
C SER A 47 -6.58 16.36 12.00
N THR A 48 -7.20 15.97 10.89
CA THR A 48 -8.61 16.27 10.62
C THR A 48 -9.33 14.95 10.33
N PRO A 49 -10.33 14.53 11.12
CA PRO A 49 -10.77 15.15 12.36
C PRO A 49 -9.68 15.23 13.43
N ALA A 50 -9.83 16.15 14.38
CA ALA A 50 -8.91 16.26 15.51
C ALA A 50 -8.98 15.02 16.41
N ASN A 51 -7.88 14.68 17.07
CA ASN A 51 -7.89 13.62 18.07
C ASN A 51 -8.87 13.97 19.22
N GLY A 52 -9.77 13.03 19.54
CA GLY A 52 -10.87 13.21 20.48
C GLY A 52 -12.12 13.88 19.90
N ALA A 53 -12.18 14.16 18.59
CA ALA A 53 -13.33 14.83 17.98
C ALA A 53 -14.61 13.98 18.07
N ARG A 54 -15.73 14.68 18.30
CA ARG A 54 -17.09 14.13 18.14
C ARG A 54 -17.64 14.50 16.76
N LEU A 55 -18.16 13.51 16.06
CA LEU A 55 -18.62 13.62 14.68
C LEU A 55 -20.12 13.33 14.63
N SER A 56 -20.87 14.21 13.98
CA SER A 56 -22.30 14.02 13.75
C SER A 56 -22.62 13.12 12.56
N ALA A 57 -21.62 12.80 11.74
CA ALA A 57 -21.68 11.96 10.54
C ALA A 57 -20.30 11.37 10.23
N SER A 58 -20.26 10.33 9.41
CA SER A 58 -19.01 9.72 8.94
C SER A 58 -18.14 10.75 8.21
N PRO A 59 -16.83 10.83 8.50
CA PRO A 59 -15.94 11.70 7.76
C PRO A 59 -15.70 11.12 6.36
N ALA A 60 -15.87 11.93 5.32
CA ALA A 60 -15.54 11.53 3.95
C ALA A 60 -14.03 11.41 3.71
N HIS A 61 -13.24 12.13 4.51
CA HIS A 61 -11.79 12.14 4.44
C HIS A 61 -11.18 12.30 5.83
N VAL A 62 -9.98 11.77 5.99
CA VAL A 62 -9.12 11.96 7.14
C VAL A 62 -7.77 12.48 6.66
N SER A 63 -7.17 13.41 7.38
CA SER A 63 -5.82 13.88 7.12
C SER A 63 -4.96 13.88 8.38
N PHE A 64 -3.66 13.65 8.18
CA PHE A 64 -2.63 13.67 9.22
C PHE A 64 -1.46 14.50 8.72
N SER A 65 -1.12 15.56 9.45
CA SER A 65 0.03 16.43 9.17
C SER A 65 1.15 16.13 10.16
N PHE A 66 2.38 16.17 9.65
CA PHE A 66 3.58 15.84 10.40
C PHE A 66 4.54 17.04 10.45
N ASP A 67 5.56 16.97 11.32
CA ASP A 67 6.59 18.02 11.43
C ASP A 67 7.72 17.88 10.39
N GLN A 68 7.68 16.83 9.57
CA GLN A 68 8.61 16.57 8.49
C GLN A 68 7.86 16.10 7.24
N SER A 69 8.47 16.33 6.07
CA SER A 69 7.97 15.82 4.80
C SER A 69 7.90 14.30 4.81
N LEU A 70 6.93 13.75 4.07
CA LEU A 70 6.71 12.32 3.89
C LEU A 70 7.20 11.87 2.50
N GLN A 71 7.49 10.59 2.36
CA GLN A 71 7.68 9.99 1.03
C GLN A 71 6.33 9.85 0.31
N PRO A 72 6.33 9.76 -1.04
CA PRO A 72 5.14 9.37 -1.78
C PRO A 72 4.56 8.05 -1.27
N VAL A 73 3.24 7.88 -1.40
CA VAL A 73 2.52 6.68 -0.93
C VAL A 73 3.17 5.41 -1.48
N GLN A 74 3.54 4.51 -0.57
CA GLN A 74 4.07 3.19 -0.88
C GLN A 74 3.02 2.11 -0.67
N ALA A 75 3.26 0.91 -1.19
CA ALA A 75 2.34 -0.23 -1.07
C ALA A 75 2.07 -0.68 0.37
N TRP A 76 2.88 -0.23 1.32
CA TRP A 76 2.84 -0.62 2.72
C TRP A 76 2.31 0.49 3.64
N ASP A 77 1.99 1.66 3.08
CA ASP A 77 1.31 2.75 3.78
C ASP A 77 -0.18 2.45 3.88
N ALA A 78 -0.76 2.79 5.02
CA ALA A 78 -2.17 2.49 5.27
C ALA A 78 -2.78 3.48 6.25
N VAL A 79 -4.05 3.79 6.02
CA VAL A 79 -4.94 4.37 7.02
C VAL A 79 -6.08 3.38 7.25
N LEU A 80 -6.31 3.05 8.51
CA LEU A 80 -7.28 2.04 8.92
C LEU A 80 -8.15 2.59 10.06
N VAL A 81 -9.45 2.64 9.82
CA VAL A 81 -10.44 3.03 10.83
C VAL A 81 -11.01 1.75 11.45
N THR A 82 -10.85 1.57 12.76
CA THR A 82 -11.45 0.45 13.51
C THR A 82 -12.64 0.96 14.32
N GLY A 83 -13.80 0.32 14.10
CA GLY A 83 -15.05 0.65 14.78
C GLY A 83 -15.18 0.08 16.19
N PRO A 84 -16.21 0.51 16.93
CA PRO A 84 -16.50 0.04 18.29
C PRO A 84 -16.89 -1.45 18.34
N ASP A 85 -17.32 -2.01 17.21
CA ASP A 85 -17.61 -3.43 16.99
C ASP A 85 -16.38 -4.23 16.54
N GLY A 86 -15.21 -3.59 16.44
CA GLY A 86 -13.99 -4.20 15.92
C GLY A 86 -13.95 -4.28 14.39
N PHE A 87 -14.97 -3.78 13.68
CA PHE A 87 -14.97 -3.81 12.22
C PHE A 87 -13.91 -2.86 11.65
N HIS A 88 -13.29 -3.29 10.57
CA HIS A 88 -12.20 -2.58 9.90
C HIS A 88 -12.72 -1.87 8.65
N HIS A 89 -12.52 -0.56 8.60
CA HIS A 89 -12.79 0.29 7.45
C HIS A 89 -11.43 0.82 6.92
N PRO A 90 -10.79 0.10 5.99
CA PRO A 90 -9.57 0.61 5.34
C PRO A 90 -9.90 1.84 4.51
N ALA A 91 -8.95 2.77 4.40
CA ALA A 91 -9.12 3.90 3.50
C ALA A 91 -9.24 3.44 2.04
N MET A 92 -10.14 4.07 1.28
CA MET A 92 -10.37 3.76 -0.13
C MET A 92 -9.21 4.22 -1.02
N SER A 93 -8.52 5.29 -0.63
CA SER A 93 -7.35 5.82 -1.32
C SER A 93 -6.52 6.66 -0.37
N LEU A 94 -5.21 6.70 -0.63
CA LEU A 94 -4.24 7.54 0.08
C LEU A 94 -3.54 8.46 -0.91
N ARG A 95 -3.23 9.68 -0.46
CA ARG A 95 -2.37 10.64 -1.16
C ARG A 95 -1.48 11.34 -0.14
N VAL A 96 -0.23 11.56 -0.50
CA VAL A 96 0.69 12.40 0.27
C VAL A 96 0.91 13.74 -0.45
N THR A 97 0.87 14.83 0.32
CA THR A 97 1.18 16.19 -0.12
C THR A 97 2.18 16.80 0.87
N GLY A 98 3.46 16.86 0.52
CA GLY A 98 4.48 17.40 1.42
C GLY A 98 4.59 16.59 2.72
N ASP A 99 4.14 17.18 3.83
CA ASP A 99 4.14 16.61 5.19
C ASP A 99 2.78 16.03 5.61
N THR A 100 1.81 15.99 4.69
CA THR A 100 0.42 15.63 5.03
C THR A 100 -0.05 14.44 4.21
N VAL A 101 -0.61 13.43 4.86
CA VAL A 101 -1.34 12.34 4.20
C VAL A 101 -2.83 12.63 4.25
N HIS A 102 -3.50 12.35 3.13
CA HIS A 102 -4.94 12.43 2.95
C HIS A 102 -5.46 11.04 2.62
N ALA A 103 -6.52 10.62 3.32
CA ALA A 103 -7.16 9.34 3.14
C ALA A 103 -8.65 9.55 2.90
N ASN A 104 -9.19 8.97 1.83
CA ASN A 104 -10.63 8.93 1.61
C ASN A 104 -11.22 7.76 2.39
N CYS A 105 -12.32 8.01 3.11
CA CYS A 105 -12.94 7.04 4.01
C CYS A 105 -14.32 6.64 3.49
N ASP A 106 -14.64 5.37 3.68
CA ASP A 106 -16.01 4.89 3.54
C ASP A 106 -16.89 5.39 4.67
N ARG A 107 -18.21 5.27 4.49
CA ARG A 107 -19.16 5.52 5.58
C ARG A 107 -18.85 4.59 6.76
N LEU A 108 -18.83 5.19 7.93
CA LEU A 108 -18.77 4.48 9.19
C LEU A 108 -20.15 3.91 9.51
N GLY A 109 -20.21 2.74 10.13
CA GLY A 109 -21.48 2.12 10.49
C GLY A 109 -22.02 2.64 11.82
N LYS A 110 -21.71 1.92 12.90
CA LYS A 110 -22.27 2.11 14.24
C LYS A 110 -21.83 3.42 14.90
N ALA A 111 -22.73 4.02 15.68
CA ALA A 111 -22.31 5.06 16.62
C ALA A 111 -21.32 4.48 17.64
N GLY A 112 -20.37 5.29 18.09
CA GLY A 112 -19.40 4.92 19.11
C GLY A 112 -17.99 5.41 18.83
N THR A 113 -17.04 4.85 19.59
CA THR A 113 -15.63 5.25 19.52
C THR A 113 -14.91 4.49 18.41
N TYR A 114 -14.27 5.25 17.54
CA TYR A 114 -13.44 4.76 16.44
C TYR A 114 -11.97 5.06 16.72
N ARG A 115 -11.10 4.12 16.37
CA ARG A 115 -9.64 4.31 16.34
C ARG A 115 -9.18 4.41 14.89
N ILE A 116 -8.62 5.55 14.51
CA ILE A 116 -8.07 5.77 13.17
C ILE A 116 -6.56 5.63 13.26
N SER A 117 -6.05 4.50 12.80
CA SER A 117 -4.62 4.20 12.78
C SER A 117 -4.01 4.59 11.45
N TYR A 118 -2.76 5.03 11.46
CA TYR A 118 -1.99 5.32 10.26
C TYR A 118 -0.61 4.67 10.32
N ARG A 119 -0.11 4.32 9.14
CA ARG A 119 1.28 3.96 8.88
C ARG A 119 1.73 4.68 7.61
N VAL A 120 2.77 5.51 7.74
CA VAL A 120 3.36 6.28 6.64
C VAL A 120 4.88 6.30 6.77
N VAL A 121 5.57 6.85 5.78
CA VAL A 121 7.04 6.94 5.75
C VAL A 121 7.46 8.39 5.75
N SER A 122 8.30 8.77 6.70
CA SER A 122 8.97 10.07 6.67
C SER A 122 9.91 10.18 5.48
N GLY A 123 10.26 11.42 5.11
CA GLY A 123 11.17 11.73 4.02
C GLY A 123 12.55 11.09 4.17
N ASP A 124 12.99 10.83 5.40
CA ASP A 124 14.25 10.15 5.73
C ASP A 124 14.16 8.61 5.68
N GLY A 125 12.97 8.04 5.42
CA GLY A 125 12.75 6.61 5.19
C GLY A 125 12.29 5.80 6.40
N HIS A 126 12.07 6.43 7.56
CA HIS A 126 11.58 5.72 8.74
C HIS A 126 10.05 5.52 8.70
N PRO A 127 9.53 4.33 9.08
CA PRO A 127 8.10 4.14 9.24
C PRO A 127 7.60 4.89 10.48
N ILE A 128 6.52 5.65 10.31
CA ILE A 128 5.77 6.30 11.38
C ILE A 128 4.46 5.55 11.53
N VAL A 129 4.17 5.10 12.75
CA VAL A 129 2.90 4.46 13.11
C VAL A 129 2.26 5.22 14.25
N GLY A 130 0.95 5.44 14.17
CA GLY A 130 0.20 6.08 15.23
C GLY A 130 -1.30 5.95 15.03
N HIS A 131 -2.05 6.61 15.89
CA HIS A 131 -3.51 6.64 15.78
C HIS A 131 -4.09 7.88 16.45
N ILE A 132 -5.32 8.20 16.07
CA ILE A 132 -6.21 9.11 16.79
C ILE A 132 -7.50 8.38 17.16
N THR A 133 -8.23 8.94 18.11
CA THR A 133 -9.55 8.47 18.50
C THR A 133 -10.60 9.50 18.12
N VAL A 134 -11.73 9.07 17.58
CA VAL A 134 -12.89 9.93 17.32
C VAL A 134 -14.16 9.24 17.81
N THR A 135 -15.21 9.99 18.10
CA THR A 135 -16.51 9.44 18.48
C THR A 135 -17.55 9.83 17.44
N LEU A 136 -18.23 8.86 16.87
CA LEU A 136 -19.38 9.07 16.00
C LEU A 136 -20.65 9.07 16.84
N ASP A 137 -21.35 10.20 16.92
CA ASP A 137 -22.50 10.37 17.82
C ASP A 137 -23.78 9.69 17.30
N ARG A 138 -23.87 9.44 15.98
CA ARG A 138 -25.03 8.79 15.36
C ARG A 138 -24.60 7.73 14.35
N GLN A 139 -25.34 6.63 14.33
CA GLN A 139 -25.14 5.56 13.36
C GLN A 139 -25.41 6.09 11.96
N ASP A 140 -24.47 5.85 11.04
CA ASP A 140 -24.61 6.20 9.62
C ASP A 140 -24.94 4.91 8.86
N ILE A 141 -26.25 4.66 8.74
CA ILE A 141 -26.81 3.42 8.19
C ILE A 141 -26.82 3.41 6.65
N GLY A 142 -26.22 4.42 6.02
CA GLY A 142 -26.53 4.73 4.63
C GLY A 142 -27.95 5.29 4.49
N ALA A 143 -28.21 6.07 3.44
CA ALA A 143 -29.59 6.05 2.92
C ALA A 143 -29.82 4.62 2.39
N PRO A 144 -31.02 4.04 2.49
CA PRO A 144 -31.29 2.83 1.74
C PRO A 144 -31.01 3.15 0.28
N VAL A 145 -29.89 2.65 -0.24
CA VAL A 145 -29.76 2.48 -1.68
C VAL A 145 -30.86 1.47 -1.93
N ALA A 146 -31.97 1.91 -2.51
CA ALA A 146 -32.89 0.98 -3.11
C ALA A 146 -32.01 0.18 -4.07
N ALA A 147 -31.63 -1.02 -3.65
CA ALA A 147 -31.10 -2.01 -4.56
C ALA A 147 -32.29 -2.25 -5.48
N THR A 148 -32.36 -1.47 -6.56
CA THR A 148 -33.04 -1.90 -7.75
C THR A 148 -32.32 -3.19 -8.07
N MET A 149 -32.89 -4.31 -7.64
CA MET A 149 -32.62 -5.60 -8.22
C MET A 149 -33.10 -5.50 -9.67
N GLY A 150 -32.34 -4.76 -10.48
CA GLY A 150 -32.35 -4.90 -11.90
C GLY A 150 -31.77 -6.28 -12.11
N LEU A 151 -32.67 -7.26 -12.33
CA LEU A 151 -32.28 -8.48 -13.00
C LEU A 151 -31.42 -8.07 -14.19
N PRO A 152 -30.26 -8.69 -14.44
CA PRO A 152 -29.54 -8.41 -15.67
C PRO A 152 -30.49 -8.71 -16.82
N ALA A 153 -30.94 -7.66 -17.53
CA ALA A 153 -31.66 -7.80 -18.78
C ALA A 153 -30.65 -8.20 -19.87
N VAL A 154 -29.99 -9.34 -19.67
CA VAL A 154 -29.29 -10.05 -20.72
C VAL A 154 -30.11 -11.29 -20.98
N GLY A 155 -31.20 -11.09 -21.75
CA GLY A 155 -31.85 -12.22 -22.39
C GLY A 155 -30.83 -12.88 -23.30
N VAL A 156 -30.42 -14.10 -22.96
CA VAL A 156 -29.60 -14.92 -23.86
C VAL A 156 -30.37 -15.00 -25.18
N PRO A 157 -29.82 -14.48 -26.29
CA PRO A 157 -30.56 -14.42 -27.54
C PRO A 157 -30.93 -15.83 -28.00
N ALA A 158 -32.13 -16.00 -28.55
CA ALA A 158 -32.69 -17.31 -28.89
C ALA A 158 -31.77 -18.18 -29.77
N TRP A 159 -30.86 -17.57 -30.53
CA TRP A 159 -29.87 -18.29 -31.32
C TRP A 159 -28.91 -19.15 -30.47
N ALA A 160 -28.60 -18.75 -29.23
CA ALA A 160 -27.69 -19.51 -28.38
C ALA A 160 -28.31 -20.84 -27.92
N TRP A 161 -29.61 -20.85 -27.61
CA TRP A 161 -30.37 -22.08 -27.35
C TRP A 161 -30.49 -22.97 -28.58
N ILE A 162 -30.63 -22.38 -29.77
CA ILE A 162 -30.66 -23.12 -31.04
C ILE A 162 -29.31 -23.82 -31.30
N LEU A 163 -28.19 -23.13 -31.03
CA LEU A 163 -26.85 -23.67 -31.18
C LEU A 163 -26.61 -24.86 -30.23
N GLU A 164 -27.06 -24.74 -28.98
CA GLU A 164 -26.95 -25.81 -27.99
C GLU A 164 -27.77 -27.06 -28.40
N LEU A 165 -29.01 -26.88 -28.84
CA LEU A 165 -29.83 -27.99 -29.34
C LEU A 165 -29.25 -28.64 -30.60
N ALA A 166 -28.66 -27.85 -31.50
CA ALA A 166 -28.02 -28.37 -32.72
C ALA A 166 -26.79 -29.24 -32.38
N ILE A 167 -25.96 -28.81 -31.42
CA ILE A 167 -24.82 -29.60 -30.95
C ILE A 167 -25.30 -30.90 -30.29
N ALA A 168 -26.32 -30.85 -29.44
CA ALA A 168 -26.87 -32.03 -28.79
C ALA A 168 -27.46 -33.03 -29.81
N ALA A 169 -28.19 -32.54 -30.82
CA ALA A 169 -28.73 -33.37 -31.89
C ALA A 169 -27.63 -33.99 -32.75
N PHE A 170 -26.57 -33.24 -33.07
CA PHE A 170 -25.41 -33.73 -33.81
C PHE A 170 -24.67 -34.83 -33.05
N LEU A 171 -24.41 -34.63 -31.75
CA LEU A 171 -23.78 -35.64 -30.89
C LEU A 171 -24.66 -36.89 -30.74
N LEU A 172 -25.97 -36.73 -30.57
CA LEU A 172 -26.90 -37.85 -30.50
C LEU A 172 -26.96 -38.62 -31.82
N HIS A 173 -26.95 -37.93 -32.95
CA HIS A 173 -26.94 -38.56 -34.27
C HIS A 173 -25.63 -39.30 -34.53
N GLY A 174 -24.49 -38.68 -34.22
CA GLY A 174 -23.17 -39.31 -34.27
C GLY A 174 -23.09 -40.54 -33.38
N TYR A 175 -23.60 -40.46 -32.15
CA TYR A 175 -23.67 -41.59 -31.22
C TYR A 175 -24.53 -42.73 -31.76
N ARG A 176 -25.72 -42.44 -32.30
CA ARG A 176 -26.61 -43.46 -32.90
C ARG A 176 -25.95 -44.16 -34.09
N ARG A 177 -25.25 -43.40 -34.93
CA ARG A 177 -24.52 -43.94 -36.09
C ARG A 177 -23.35 -44.82 -35.66
N TRP A 178 -22.50 -44.33 -34.76
CA TRP A 178 -21.40 -45.12 -34.20
C TRP A 178 -21.90 -46.42 -33.57
N ARG A 179 -23.03 -46.38 -32.86
CA ARG A 179 -23.64 -47.57 -32.25
C ARG A 179 -24.14 -48.58 -33.30
N SER A 180 -24.66 -48.12 -34.43
CA SER A 180 -25.05 -49.02 -35.53
C SER A 180 -23.85 -49.68 -36.20
N GLU A 181 -22.72 -48.97 -36.31
CA GLU A 181 -21.49 -49.49 -36.93
C GLU A 181 -20.80 -50.55 -36.06
N GLN A 182 -20.91 -50.47 -34.73
CA GLN A 182 -20.39 -51.47 -33.78
C GLN A 182 -21.24 -52.75 -33.70
N GLY A 183 -22.47 -52.74 -34.21
CA GLY A 183 -23.43 -53.86 -34.11
C GLY A 183 -23.30 -54.94 -35.19
N SER A 184 -22.47 -54.73 -36.22
CA SER A 184 -22.25 -55.72 -37.26
C SER A 184 -21.14 -56.67 -36.84
N ALA A 185 -21.51 -57.81 -36.22
CA ALA A 185 -20.56 -58.90 -36.00
C ALA A 185 -20.01 -59.40 -37.35
N PRO A 186 -18.71 -59.69 -37.48
CA PRO A 186 -18.18 -60.30 -38.69
C PRO A 186 -18.84 -61.67 -38.89
N VAL A 187 -19.41 -61.89 -40.08
CA VAL A 187 -19.93 -63.21 -40.49
C VAL A 187 -18.72 -64.15 -40.59
N LEU A 188 -18.55 -65.00 -39.58
CA LEU A 188 -17.59 -66.10 -39.62
C LEU A 188 -18.11 -67.15 -40.60
N VAL A 189 -17.54 -67.16 -41.81
CA VAL A 189 -17.70 -68.24 -42.79
C VAL A 189 -17.15 -69.52 -42.14
N GLN A 190 -18.03 -70.38 -41.64
CA GLN A 190 -17.63 -71.70 -41.17
C GLN A 190 -17.35 -72.59 -42.38
N SER A 191 -16.07 -72.79 -42.68
CA SER A 191 -15.62 -73.88 -43.55
C SER A 191 -15.91 -75.21 -42.84
N VAL A 192 -16.93 -75.93 -43.33
CA VAL A 192 -17.23 -77.30 -42.93
C VAL A 192 -16.15 -78.22 -43.50
N THR A 193 -15.33 -78.80 -42.62
CA THR A 193 -14.47 -79.95 -42.90
C THR A 193 -14.74 -81.03 -41.86
N ARG A 194 -15.32 -82.15 -42.30
CA ARG A 194 -15.37 -83.51 -41.75
C ARG A 194 -16.06 -84.36 -42.83
N ASP A 195 -15.64 -85.54 -43.25
CA ASP A 195 -14.41 -86.35 -43.18
C ASP A 195 -14.43 -87.20 -44.46
#